data_AF-A0A6P0IJT4-F1
#
_entry.id   AF-A0A6P0IJT4-F1
#
_cell.length_a   1.000
_cell.length_b   1.000
_cell.length_c   1.000
_cell.angle_alpha   90.00
_cell.angle_beta   90.00
_cell.angle_gamma   90.00
#
_symmetry.space_group_name_H-M   'P 1'
#
loop_
_entity.id
_entity.type
_entity.pdbx_description
1 polymer ?
#
loop_
_entity_poly.entity_id
_entity_poly.type
_entity_poly.pdbx_seq_one_letter_code
_entity_poly.pdbx_strand_id
1 'polypeptide(L)'
;MPVDNPSDIIKRIQSGNWNESDLESLRQLLQSNDNDTLQQLSKFNISIDEGKDIHIGDRNYFNWSDEAIQAVVEVVQQGKGVAVFNPTGKVTIYNYNNNFREEQSTPELTRLVTKLNNARLQGEEGDRKTGSFYTYNIWLEDVSLENSHDSTEDNCHIQQYTITGKWNSKVYTEINAFGLRVDTPWGHNKTPHGQFTVKVEILNGRVTQIKPDVARYNDSANNYAADKAKKLIKSEISGVLRVF
;
A
#
# COMPACT_ATOMS: atom_id res chain seq x y z
N MET A 1 -34.68 -22.65 16.46
CA MET A 1 -35.68 -21.58 16.68
C MET A 1 -35.23 -20.36 15.90
N PRO A 2 -36.14 -19.45 15.46
CA PRO A 2 -35.72 -18.21 14.82
C PRO A 2 -34.80 -17.44 15.78
N VAL A 3 -33.63 -17.02 15.31
CA VAL A 3 -32.74 -16.16 16.11
C VAL A 3 -33.32 -14.76 16.02
N ASP A 4 -33.81 -14.24 17.14
CA ASP A 4 -34.29 -12.87 17.22
C ASP A 4 -33.15 -11.89 16.90
N ASN A 5 -33.50 -10.77 16.25
CA ASN A 5 -32.54 -9.72 15.93
C ASN A 5 -31.94 -9.15 17.24
N PRO A 6 -30.61 -8.98 17.34
CA PRO A 6 -29.95 -8.42 18.53
C PRO A 6 -30.56 -7.11 19.03
N SER A 7 -31.03 -6.26 18.10
CA SER A 7 -31.65 -4.97 18.44
C SER A 7 -32.96 -5.12 19.22
N ASP A 8 -33.73 -6.18 18.93
CA ASP A 8 -35.02 -6.41 19.58
C ASP A 8 -34.82 -7.03 20.97
N ILE A 9 -33.82 -7.90 21.12
CA ILE A 9 -33.38 -8.44 22.41
C ILE A 9 -32.93 -7.28 23.33
N ILE A 10 -32.09 -6.38 22.83
CA ILE A 10 -31.61 -5.22 23.61
C ILE A 10 -32.76 -4.30 24.04
N LYS A 11 -33.71 -4.01 23.15
CA LYS A 11 -34.89 -3.19 23.49
C LYS A 11 -35.75 -3.84 24.59
N ARG A 12 -35.95 -5.15 24.53
CA ARG A 12 -36.68 -5.89 25.58
C ARG A 12 -35.96 -5.82 26.92
N ILE A 13 -34.64 -5.97 26.94
CA ILE A 13 -33.81 -5.81 28.15
C ILE A 13 -33.92 -4.39 28.72
N GLN A 14 -33.75 -3.36 27.87
CA GLN A 14 -33.84 -1.95 28.29
C GLN A 14 -35.21 -1.60 28.89
N SER A 15 -36.27 -2.18 28.34
CA SER A 15 -37.64 -1.95 28.83
C SER A 15 -38.01 -2.77 30.07
N GLY A 16 -37.12 -3.65 30.56
CA GLY A 16 -37.38 -4.54 31.69
C GLY A 16 -38.32 -5.72 31.38
N ASN A 17 -38.65 -5.94 30.10
CA ASN A 17 -39.58 -6.99 29.63
C ASN A 17 -38.85 -8.21 29.04
N TRP A 18 -37.65 -8.49 29.54
CA TRP A 18 -36.83 -9.62 29.06
C TRP A 18 -37.24 -10.93 29.74
N ASN A 19 -36.94 -12.04 29.08
CA ASN A 19 -37.07 -13.39 29.64
C ASN A 19 -35.76 -14.18 29.53
N GLU A 20 -35.71 -15.37 30.11
CA GLU A 20 -34.49 -16.20 30.12
C GLU A 20 -34.00 -16.58 28.71
N SER A 21 -34.93 -16.70 27.74
CA SER A 21 -34.58 -16.97 26.34
C SER A 21 -33.90 -15.77 25.67
N ASP A 22 -34.22 -14.54 26.08
CA ASP A 22 -33.54 -13.32 25.62
C ASP A 22 -32.09 -13.28 26.12
N LEU A 23 -31.87 -13.65 27.38
CA LEU A 23 -30.54 -13.73 27.97
C LEU A 23 -29.68 -14.82 27.31
N GLU A 24 -30.26 -16.00 27.06
CA GLU A 24 -29.54 -17.11 26.43
C GLU A 24 -29.20 -16.81 24.96
N SER A 25 -30.12 -16.16 24.23
CA SER A 25 -29.85 -15.73 22.85
C SER A 25 -28.76 -14.66 22.79
N LEU A 26 -28.75 -13.72 23.75
CA LEU A 26 -27.69 -12.72 23.87
C LEU A 26 -26.34 -13.38 24.18
N ARG A 27 -26.29 -14.35 25.11
CA ARG A 27 -25.06 -15.10 25.39
C ARG A 27 -24.53 -15.83 24.16
N GLN A 28 -25.39 -16.48 23.39
CA GLN A 28 -24.99 -17.18 22.17
C GLN A 28 -24.48 -16.21 21.08
N LEU A 29 -25.11 -15.04 20.95
CA LEU A 29 -24.63 -13.96 20.10
C LEU A 29 -23.25 -13.47 20.51
N LEU A 30 -23.02 -13.26 21.80
CA LEU A 30 -21.73 -12.86 22.34
C LEU A 30 -20.67 -13.95 22.21
N GLN A 31 -21.06 -15.22 22.21
CA GLN A 31 -20.14 -16.36 22.03
C GLN A 31 -19.84 -16.67 20.56
N SER A 32 -20.65 -16.17 19.63
CA SER A 32 -20.36 -16.28 18.19
C SER A 32 -19.09 -15.45 17.88
N ASN A 33 -18.16 -16.04 17.11
CA ASN A 33 -16.73 -15.66 16.93
C ASN A 33 -16.40 -14.24 16.40
N ASP A 34 -17.28 -13.25 16.57
CA ASP A 34 -17.04 -11.87 16.19
C ASP A 34 -16.30 -11.12 17.31
N ASN A 35 -14.98 -11.37 17.38
CA ASN A 35 -14.07 -10.89 18.42
C ASN A 35 -14.09 -9.36 18.63
N ASP A 36 -14.41 -8.59 17.59
CA ASP A 36 -14.47 -7.13 17.65
C ASP A 36 -15.68 -6.64 18.47
N THR A 37 -16.82 -7.33 18.35
CA THR A 37 -18.05 -7.03 19.10
C THR A 37 -17.90 -7.38 20.58
N LEU A 38 -17.24 -8.50 20.89
CA LEU A 38 -16.92 -8.92 22.26
C LEU A 38 -15.95 -7.97 22.98
N GLN A 39 -14.92 -7.47 22.28
CA GLN A 39 -13.98 -6.50 22.85
C GLN A 39 -14.65 -5.18 23.21
N GLN A 40 -15.55 -4.69 22.36
CA GLN A 40 -16.27 -3.45 22.64
C GLN A 40 -17.22 -3.62 23.83
N LEU A 41 -17.99 -4.72 23.88
CA LEU A 41 -18.95 -4.96 24.96
C LEU A 41 -18.27 -5.25 26.31
N SER A 42 -17.11 -5.90 26.30
CA SER A 42 -16.32 -6.13 27.50
C SER A 42 -15.75 -4.81 28.08
N LYS A 43 -15.35 -3.86 27.22
CA LYS A 43 -14.97 -2.49 27.66
C LYS A 43 -16.14 -1.72 28.28
N PHE A 44 -17.35 -1.91 27.77
CA PHE A 44 -18.56 -1.27 28.32
C PHE A 44 -18.94 -1.84 29.70
N ASN A 45 -18.92 -3.17 29.87
CA ASN A 45 -19.30 -3.81 31.13
C ASN A 45 -18.42 -3.39 32.31
N ILE A 46 -17.10 -3.31 32.11
CA ILE A 46 -16.16 -2.89 33.16
C ILE A 46 -16.41 -1.43 33.58
N SER A 47 -16.85 -0.58 32.65
CA SER A 47 -17.03 0.86 32.91
C SER A 47 -18.33 1.19 33.64
N ILE A 48 -19.39 0.38 33.46
CA ILE A 48 -20.70 0.57 34.11
C ILE A 48 -20.68 0.09 35.57
N ASP A 49 -20.05 -1.05 35.84
CA ASP A 49 -20.02 -1.68 37.18
C ASP A 49 -19.25 -0.82 38.21
N GLU A 50 -18.32 0.02 37.73
CA GLU A 50 -17.53 0.92 38.57
C GLU A 50 -18.12 2.34 38.71
N GLY A 51 -19.29 2.61 38.13
CA GLY A 51 -19.97 3.92 38.23
C GLY A 51 -19.19 5.09 37.64
N LYS A 52 -18.28 4.84 36.69
CA LYS A 52 -17.48 5.86 36.03
C LYS A 52 -18.25 6.46 34.85
N ASP A 53 -18.20 7.78 34.70
CA ASP A 53 -18.78 8.50 33.56
C ASP A 53 -18.30 7.87 32.25
N ILE A 54 -19.26 7.41 31.42
CA ILE A 54 -18.96 6.84 30.11
C ILE A 54 -18.50 7.98 29.19
N HIS A 55 -17.19 8.13 29.03
CA HIS A 55 -16.60 9.01 28.03
C HIS A 55 -16.49 8.26 26.70
N ILE A 56 -17.39 8.59 25.77
CA ILE A 56 -17.32 8.11 24.39
C ILE A 56 -16.21 8.90 23.67
N GLY A 57 -15.17 8.19 23.26
CA GLY A 57 -14.01 8.70 22.52
C GLY A 57 -12.74 8.62 23.36
N ASP A 58 -11.74 7.89 22.85
CA ASP A 58 -10.39 7.90 23.40
C ASP A 58 -9.89 9.35 23.47
N ARG A 59 -9.84 9.94 24.67
CA ARG A 59 -9.12 11.20 24.87
C ARG A 59 -7.63 10.90 24.81
N ASN A 60 -7.08 10.93 23.60
CA ASN A 60 -5.64 10.99 23.41
C ASN A 60 -5.18 12.41 23.81
N TYR A 61 -4.62 12.53 25.01
CA TYR A 61 -3.94 13.76 25.43
C TYR A 61 -2.60 13.83 24.71
N PHE A 62 -2.54 14.64 23.65
CA PHE A 62 -1.28 14.99 23.00
C PHE A 62 -0.74 16.27 23.65
N ASN A 63 0.50 16.25 24.12
CA ASN A 63 1.22 17.48 24.45
C ASN A 63 1.69 18.11 23.14
N TRP A 64 1.17 19.29 22.83
CA TRP A 64 1.53 20.01 21.62
C TRP A 64 2.74 20.90 21.91
N SER A 65 3.76 20.85 21.05
CA SER A 65 4.84 21.83 21.11
C SER A 65 4.36 23.16 20.54
N ASP A 66 5.05 24.25 20.90
CA ASP A 66 4.73 25.58 20.39
C ASP A 66 4.79 25.63 18.85
N GLU A 67 5.69 24.86 18.23
CA GLU A 67 5.80 24.71 16.77
C GLU A 67 4.57 24.02 16.17
N ALA A 68 4.03 23.00 16.85
CA ALA A 68 2.82 22.30 16.40
C ALA A 68 1.58 23.20 16.50
N ILE A 69 1.49 24.02 17.55
CA ILE A 69 0.42 25.03 17.70
C ILE A 69 0.53 26.08 16.59
N GLN A 70 1.72 26.60 16.35
CA GLN A 70 1.95 27.65 15.37
C GLN A 70 1.68 27.17 13.93
N ALA A 71 2.08 25.96 13.59
CA ALA A 71 1.75 25.30 12.33
C ALA A 71 0.23 25.25 12.06
N VAL A 72 -0.57 24.94 13.09
CA VAL A 72 -2.03 24.86 12.98
C VAL A 72 -2.65 26.24 12.84
N VAL A 73 -2.16 27.21 13.61
CA VAL A 73 -2.61 28.60 13.53
C VAL A 73 -2.34 29.19 12.14
N GLU A 74 -1.18 28.92 11.53
CA GLU A 74 -0.87 29.36 10.17
C GLU A 74 -1.83 28.76 9.14
N VAL A 75 -2.14 27.46 9.26
CA VAL A 75 -3.08 26.77 8.38
C VAL A 75 -4.51 27.32 8.48
N VAL A 76 -4.97 27.59 9.70
CA VAL A 76 -6.31 28.14 9.99
C VAL A 76 -6.41 29.60 9.54
N GLN A 77 -5.42 30.44 9.85
CA GLN A 77 -5.41 31.85 9.45
C GLN A 77 -5.35 32.04 7.94
N GLN A 78 -4.66 31.13 7.24
CA GLN A 78 -4.57 31.18 5.79
C GLN A 78 -5.82 30.61 5.10
N GLY A 79 -6.70 29.90 5.83
CA GLY A 79 -7.90 29.24 5.28
C GLY A 79 -7.58 28.17 4.24
N LYS A 80 -6.39 27.58 4.30
CA LYS A 80 -5.74 26.91 3.17
C LYS A 80 -5.10 25.57 3.52
N GLY A 81 -5.57 24.86 4.54
CA GLY A 81 -5.08 23.49 4.75
C GLY A 81 -5.82 22.65 5.77
N VAL A 82 -5.46 21.36 5.82
CA VAL A 82 -5.80 20.43 6.92
C VAL A 82 -4.49 19.98 7.56
N ALA A 83 -4.41 20.11 8.88
CA ALA A 83 -3.34 19.53 9.69
C ALA A 83 -3.78 18.15 10.18
N VAL A 84 -3.02 17.11 9.84
CA VAL A 84 -3.25 15.74 10.35
C VAL A 84 -2.20 15.43 11.41
N PHE A 85 -2.69 15.04 12.58
CA PHE A 85 -1.87 14.65 13.73
C PHE A 85 -1.75 13.14 13.75
N ASN A 86 -0.51 12.64 13.71
CA ASN A 86 -0.28 11.22 13.88
C ASN A 86 -0.08 10.86 15.37
N PRO A 87 -0.25 9.59 15.77
CA PRO A 87 -0.06 9.15 17.15
C PRO A 87 1.37 9.32 17.69
N THR A 88 2.35 9.58 16.81
CA THR A 88 3.75 9.78 17.19
C THR A 88 4.10 11.26 17.43
N GLY A 89 3.12 12.16 17.44
CA GLY A 89 3.32 13.61 17.65
C GLY A 89 3.86 14.38 16.43
N LYS A 90 3.97 13.74 15.26
CA LYS A 90 4.37 14.38 14.01
C LYS A 90 3.13 14.97 13.33
N VAL A 91 3.18 16.27 13.07
CA VAL A 91 2.14 17.00 12.34
C VAL A 91 2.48 17.00 10.87
N THR A 92 1.51 16.63 10.02
CA THR A 92 1.62 16.76 8.56
C THR A 92 0.61 17.79 8.08
N ILE A 93 1.08 18.85 7.42
CA ILE A 93 0.24 19.93 6.89
C ILE A 93 0.00 19.69 5.40
N TYR A 94 -1.26 19.67 5.00
CA TYR A 94 -1.68 19.66 3.60
C TYR A 94 -2.17 21.06 3.23
N ASN A 95 -1.52 21.73 2.28
CA ASN A 95 -1.88 23.07 1.83
C ASN A 95 -2.78 22.97 0.58
N TYR A 96 -4.01 23.51 0.64
CA TYR A 96 -5.04 23.46 -0.41
C TYR A 96 -4.78 24.42 -1.58
N ASN A 97 -3.75 25.26 -1.50
CA ASN A 97 -3.60 26.38 -2.41
C ASN A 97 -2.79 26.12 -3.69
N ASN A 98 -2.42 24.86 -3.93
CA ASN A 98 -2.18 24.38 -5.28
C ASN A 98 -3.46 23.70 -5.72
N ASN A 99 -4.10 24.22 -6.78
CA ASN A 99 -5.30 23.70 -7.41
C ASN A 99 -5.40 22.16 -7.35
N PHE A 100 -5.99 21.65 -6.27
CA PHE A 100 -6.56 20.31 -6.24
C PHE A 100 -7.84 20.42 -7.05
N ARG A 101 -7.70 20.27 -8.38
CA ARG A 101 -8.52 19.23 -8.99
C ARG A 101 -8.22 18.01 -8.14
N GLU A 102 -9.20 17.58 -7.37
CA GLU A 102 -9.23 16.25 -6.83
C GLU A 102 -9.08 15.34 -8.05
N GLU A 103 -7.82 15.04 -8.42
CA GLU A 103 -7.53 13.88 -9.22
C GLU A 103 -8.09 12.77 -8.38
N GLN A 104 -9.32 12.36 -8.69
CA GLN A 104 -9.75 11.02 -8.42
C GLN A 104 -8.65 10.16 -9.03
N SER A 105 -7.66 9.77 -8.22
CA SER A 105 -6.71 8.74 -8.62
C SER A 105 -7.62 7.62 -9.03
N THR A 106 -7.71 7.38 -10.34
CA THR A 106 -8.73 6.48 -10.83
C THR A 106 -8.52 5.16 -10.11
N PRO A 107 -9.58 4.40 -9.80
CA PRO A 107 -9.43 3.09 -9.16
C PRO A 107 -8.37 2.21 -9.85
N GLU A 108 -8.12 2.46 -11.13
CA GLU A 108 -7.06 1.85 -11.94
C GLU A 108 -5.63 2.26 -11.51
N LEU A 109 -5.36 3.53 -11.21
CA LEU A 109 -4.05 4.01 -10.74
C LEU A 109 -3.71 3.48 -9.35
N THR A 110 -4.67 3.51 -8.42
CA THR A 110 -4.49 2.90 -7.09
C THR A 110 -4.22 1.41 -7.23
N ARG A 111 -5.01 0.72 -8.06
CA ARG A 111 -4.81 -0.70 -8.36
C ARG A 111 -3.45 -0.96 -9.00
N LEU A 112 -2.95 -0.07 -9.86
CA LEU A 112 -1.64 -0.19 -10.48
C LEU A 112 -0.52 -0.12 -9.45
N VAL A 113 -0.54 0.89 -8.57
CA VAL A 113 0.47 1.05 -7.51
C VAL A 113 0.45 -0.17 -6.57
N THR A 114 -0.74 -0.64 -6.17
CA THR A 114 -0.87 -1.85 -5.35
C THR A 114 -0.32 -3.08 -6.06
N LYS A 115 -0.59 -3.23 -7.37
CA LYS A 115 -0.08 -4.39 -8.14
C LYS A 115 1.44 -4.35 -8.26
N LEU A 116 2.01 -3.18 -8.52
CA LEU A 116 3.46 -3.00 -8.61
C LEU A 116 4.15 -3.27 -7.26
N ASN A 117 3.63 -2.77 -6.15
CA ASN A 117 4.18 -3.06 -4.81
C ASN A 117 4.15 -4.56 -4.44
N ASN A 118 3.24 -5.33 -5.04
CA ASN A 118 3.15 -6.77 -4.83
C ASN A 118 3.85 -7.59 -5.93
N ALA A 119 4.43 -6.91 -6.93
CA ALA A 119 5.00 -7.55 -8.11
C ALA A 119 6.27 -8.32 -7.76
N ARG A 120 6.33 -9.57 -8.21
CA ARG A 120 7.49 -10.45 -8.04
C ARG A 120 7.77 -11.20 -9.33
N LEU A 121 9.05 -11.34 -9.66
CA LEU A 121 9.51 -12.14 -10.79
C LEU A 121 10.59 -13.10 -10.32
N GLN A 122 10.29 -14.40 -10.43
CA GLN A 122 11.23 -15.47 -10.12
C GLN A 122 11.43 -16.35 -11.34
N GLY A 123 12.64 -16.90 -11.50
CA GLY A 123 12.91 -17.80 -12.61
C GLY A 123 14.35 -18.26 -12.68
N GLU A 124 14.57 -19.11 -13.68
CA GLU A 124 15.86 -19.71 -14.01
C GLU A 124 16.14 -19.52 -15.50
N GLU A 125 17.37 -19.17 -15.86
CA GLU A 125 17.78 -18.95 -17.26
C GLU A 125 19.21 -19.44 -17.52
N GLY A 126 19.52 -19.79 -18.77
CA GLY A 126 20.84 -20.24 -19.18
C GLY A 126 20.95 -21.77 -19.32
N ASP A 127 22.16 -22.27 -19.51
CA ASP A 127 22.44 -23.70 -19.73
C ASP A 127 23.46 -24.20 -18.72
N ARG A 128 23.01 -25.09 -17.84
CA ARG A 128 23.85 -25.71 -16.81
C ARG A 128 24.98 -26.56 -17.40
N LYS A 129 24.88 -27.03 -18.64
CA LYS A 129 25.87 -27.92 -19.27
C LYS A 129 26.97 -27.18 -20.01
N THR A 130 26.67 -26.03 -20.59
CA THR A 130 27.56 -25.39 -21.58
C THR A 130 28.13 -24.05 -21.16
N GLY A 131 27.73 -23.49 -20.02
CA GLY A 131 28.36 -22.26 -19.53
C GLY A 131 27.75 -21.69 -18.27
N SER A 132 26.81 -20.76 -18.43
CA SER A 132 26.25 -19.95 -17.35
C SER A 132 24.78 -20.25 -17.12
N PHE A 133 24.42 -20.39 -15.86
CA PHE A 133 23.05 -20.60 -15.40
C PHE A 133 22.72 -19.58 -14.31
N TYR A 134 21.52 -19.00 -14.36
CA TYR A 134 21.07 -17.92 -13.50
C TYR A 134 19.79 -18.31 -12.77
N THR A 135 19.73 -18.10 -11.47
CA THR A 135 18.47 -18.09 -10.70
C THR A 135 18.24 -16.68 -10.19
N TYR A 136 17.04 -16.14 -10.37
CA TYR A 136 16.71 -14.78 -9.93
C TYR A 136 15.38 -14.73 -9.18
N ASN A 137 15.33 -13.83 -8.21
CA ASN A 137 14.10 -13.36 -7.56
C ASN A 137 14.17 -11.84 -7.49
N ILE A 138 13.18 -11.17 -8.07
CA ILE A 138 13.07 -9.71 -8.19
C ILE A 138 11.74 -9.29 -7.60
N TRP A 139 11.73 -8.21 -6.82
CA TRP A 139 10.51 -7.59 -6.34
C TRP A 139 10.64 -6.07 -6.34
N LEU A 140 9.50 -5.40 -6.38
CA LEU A 140 9.40 -3.95 -6.29
C LEU A 140 8.91 -3.56 -4.89
N GLU A 141 9.31 -2.40 -4.42
CA GLU A 141 8.87 -1.84 -3.13
C GLU A 141 8.86 -0.31 -3.20
N ASP A 142 8.26 0.31 -2.19
CA ASP A 142 8.14 1.76 -2.06
C ASP A 142 7.60 2.41 -3.35
N VAL A 143 6.68 1.74 -4.05
CA VAL A 143 6.15 2.24 -5.32
C VAL A 143 5.17 3.38 -5.02
N SER A 144 5.44 4.53 -5.62
CA SER A 144 4.63 5.74 -5.53
C SER A 144 4.28 6.28 -6.91
N LEU A 145 3.13 6.92 -6.99
CA LEU A 145 2.73 7.71 -8.15
C LEU A 145 3.08 9.17 -7.86
N GLU A 146 3.92 9.76 -8.71
CA GLU A 146 4.28 11.16 -8.70
C GLU A 146 3.69 11.84 -9.92
N ASN A 147 3.24 13.08 -9.73
CA ASN A 147 2.88 14.07 -10.76
C ASN A 147 2.20 13.49 -12.01
N SER A 148 0.90 13.73 -12.12
CA SER A 148 0.27 13.75 -13.43
C SER A 148 0.60 15.08 -14.13
N HIS A 149 0.90 15.00 -15.43
CA HIS A 149 0.78 16.15 -16.31
C HIS A 149 -0.38 15.88 -17.26
N ASP A 150 -1.46 16.62 -17.07
CA ASP A 150 -2.59 16.63 -17.97
C ASP A 150 -2.43 17.81 -18.94
N SER A 151 -2.34 17.50 -20.23
CA SER A 151 -2.42 18.51 -21.28
C SER A 151 -3.64 18.26 -22.17
N THR A 152 -4.28 19.36 -22.56
CA THR A 152 -5.38 19.37 -23.52
C THR A 152 -4.99 20.28 -24.67
N GLU A 153 -4.16 19.75 -25.57
CA GLU A 153 -3.83 20.39 -26.84
C GLU A 153 -4.61 19.69 -27.96
N ASP A 154 -5.15 20.45 -28.91
CA ASP A 154 -5.81 19.93 -30.12
C ASP A 154 -6.95 18.90 -29.89
N ASN A 155 -7.78 19.11 -28.86
CA ASN A 155 -8.82 18.17 -28.42
C ASN A 155 -8.29 16.76 -28.05
N CYS A 156 -7.00 16.64 -27.80
CA CYS A 156 -6.38 15.41 -27.33
C CYS A 156 -6.18 15.49 -25.81
N HIS A 157 -6.71 14.50 -25.10
CA HIS A 157 -6.44 14.37 -23.67
C HIS A 157 -5.20 13.52 -23.48
N ILE A 158 -4.07 14.16 -23.19
CA ILE A 158 -2.82 13.49 -22.85
C ILE A 158 -2.65 13.55 -21.34
N GLN A 159 -2.48 12.39 -20.72
CA GLN A 159 -2.16 12.26 -19.32
C GLN A 159 -0.81 11.55 -19.20
N GLN A 160 0.13 12.18 -18.50
CA GLN A 160 1.44 11.59 -18.24
C GLN A 160 1.61 11.34 -16.76
N TYR A 161 1.88 10.10 -16.38
CA TYR A 161 2.11 9.69 -15.01
C TYR A 161 3.58 9.31 -14.82
N THR A 162 4.15 9.71 -13.68
CA THR A 162 5.47 9.25 -13.26
C THR A 162 5.31 8.28 -12.11
N ILE A 163 5.77 7.04 -12.25
CA ILE A 163 5.76 6.04 -11.19
C ILE A 163 7.19 5.86 -10.73
N THR A 164 7.45 6.03 -9.44
CA THR A 164 8.77 5.86 -8.83
C THR A 164 8.74 4.70 -7.84
N GLY A 165 9.90 4.15 -7.53
CA GLY A 165 10.02 3.12 -6.51
C GLY A 165 11.38 2.46 -6.51
N LYS A 166 11.52 1.43 -5.69
CA LYS A 166 12.72 0.62 -5.56
C LYS A 166 12.50 -0.77 -6.14
N TRP A 167 13.57 -1.36 -6.64
CA TRP A 167 13.61 -2.77 -6.97
C TRP A 167 14.73 -3.42 -6.18
N ASN A 168 14.51 -4.68 -5.80
CA ASN A 168 15.47 -5.50 -5.08
C ASN A 168 15.58 -6.87 -5.72
N SER A 169 16.69 -7.54 -5.46
CA SER A 169 16.96 -8.83 -6.06
C SER A 169 17.82 -9.75 -5.21
N LYS A 170 17.61 -11.05 -5.44
CA LYS A 170 18.61 -12.09 -5.22
C LYS A 170 18.91 -12.73 -6.57
N VAL A 171 20.15 -12.59 -7.06
CA VAL A 171 20.61 -13.24 -8.29
C VAL A 171 21.78 -14.15 -8.00
N TYR A 172 21.71 -15.37 -8.52
CA TYR A 172 22.75 -16.38 -8.41
C TYR A 172 23.19 -16.80 -9.81
N THR A 173 24.49 -16.89 -10.04
CA THR A 173 25.08 -17.31 -11.33
C THR A 173 25.98 -18.52 -11.13
N GLU A 174 25.61 -19.67 -11.65
CA GLU A 174 26.48 -20.85 -11.67
C GLU A 174 27.25 -20.88 -12.99
N ILE A 175 28.57 -20.95 -12.90
CA ILE A 175 29.45 -21.17 -14.06
C ILE A 175 29.97 -22.60 -13.99
N ASN A 176 29.61 -23.39 -15.00
CA ASN A 176 30.07 -24.75 -15.17
C ASN A 176 30.99 -24.82 -16.39
N ALA A 177 32.19 -25.39 -16.20
CA ALA A 177 33.05 -25.79 -17.31
C ALA A 177 33.35 -27.28 -17.16
N PHE A 178 33.17 -28.03 -18.24
CA PHE A 178 33.44 -29.46 -18.27
C PHE A 178 32.71 -30.27 -17.18
N GLY A 179 31.50 -29.84 -16.79
CA GLY A 179 30.71 -30.49 -15.74
C GLY A 179 31.18 -30.22 -14.31
N LEU A 180 32.18 -29.34 -14.13
CA LEU A 180 32.64 -28.88 -12.82
C LEU A 180 32.17 -27.44 -12.59
N ARG A 181 31.71 -27.16 -11.37
CA ARG A 181 31.39 -25.79 -10.92
C ARG A 181 32.70 -25.05 -10.70
N VAL A 182 32.97 -24.02 -11.52
CA VAL A 182 34.30 -23.39 -11.62
C VAL A 182 34.38 -22.06 -10.88
N ASP A 183 33.25 -21.41 -10.63
CA ASP A 183 33.22 -20.09 -10.00
C ASP A 183 32.17 -19.99 -8.90
N THR A 184 32.45 -19.11 -7.95
CA THR A 184 31.50 -18.68 -6.94
C THR A 184 30.53 -17.66 -7.57
N PRO A 185 29.21 -17.94 -7.54
CA PRO A 185 28.19 -17.04 -8.10
C PRO A 185 28.38 -15.65 -7.55
N TRP A 186 28.49 -14.63 -8.42
CA TRP A 186 28.56 -13.18 -8.13
C TRP A 186 28.60 -12.81 -6.63
N GLY A 187 29.63 -13.24 -5.90
CA GLY A 187 29.62 -13.32 -4.43
C GLY A 187 28.39 -14.03 -3.83
N HIS A 188 28.58 -15.10 -3.04
CA HIS A 188 27.56 -15.47 -2.05
C HIS A 188 27.16 -14.19 -1.28
N ASN A 189 25.89 -13.79 -1.38
CA ASN A 189 25.26 -12.61 -0.75
C ASN A 189 25.24 -11.29 -1.53
N LYS A 190 25.52 -11.22 -2.84
CA LYS A 190 25.21 -9.99 -3.57
C LYS A 190 23.69 -9.82 -3.71
N THR A 191 23.19 -8.71 -3.21
CA THR A 191 21.78 -8.30 -3.30
C THR A 191 21.65 -7.08 -4.20
N PRO A 192 21.60 -7.27 -5.53
CA PRO A 192 21.33 -6.16 -6.44
C PRO A 192 20.05 -5.44 -6.05
N HIS A 193 20.08 -4.12 -6.12
CA HIS A 193 18.95 -3.26 -5.79
C HIS A 193 19.10 -1.97 -6.57
N GLY A 194 18.08 -1.15 -6.63
CA GLY A 194 18.16 0.17 -7.24
C GLY A 194 16.84 0.89 -7.25
N GLN A 195 16.86 2.13 -7.74
CA GLN A 195 15.65 2.91 -7.99
C GLN A 195 15.13 2.63 -9.39
N PHE A 196 13.85 2.89 -9.61
CA PHE A 196 13.27 2.96 -10.94
C PHE A 196 12.32 4.15 -11.06
N THR A 197 12.13 4.60 -12.30
CA THR A 197 11.14 5.60 -12.68
C THR A 197 10.45 5.12 -13.95
N VAL A 198 9.14 5.20 -14.01
CA VAL A 198 8.36 4.83 -15.20
C VAL A 198 7.53 6.02 -15.62
N LYS A 199 7.71 6.45 -16.87
CA LYS A 199 6.80 7.39 -17.49
C LYS A 199 5.74 6.62 -18.26
N VAL A 200 4.48 6.83 -17.90
CA VAL A 200 3.32 6.25 -18.58
C VAL A 200 2.57 7.38 -19.25
N GLU A 201 2.33 7.26 -20.55
CA GLU A 201 1.52 8.21 -21.32
C GLU A 201 0.20 7.56 -21.71
N ILE A 202 -0.89 8.28 -21.47
CA ILE A 202 -2.25 7.90 -21.79
C ILE A 202 -2.82 8.94 -22.74
N LEU A 203 -3.25 8.50 -23.93
CA LEU A 203 -3.90 9.31 -24.94
C LEU A 203 -5.36 8.91 -25.03
N ASN A 204 -6.27 9.84 -24.72
CA ASN A 204 -7.72 9.61 -24.77
C ASN A 204 -8.14 8.33 -24.01
N GLY A 205 -7.59 8.15 -22.80
CA GLY A 205 -7.86 7.00 -21.94
C GLY A 205 -7.17 5.69 -22.34
N ARG A 206 -6.25 5.69 -23.31
CA ARG A 206 -5.47 4.51 -23.74
C ARG A 206 -3.98 4.71 -23.52
N VAL A 207 -3.31 3.70 -22.96
CA VAL A 207 -1.85 3.76 -22.81
C VAL A 207 -1.18 3.71 -24.18
N THR A 208 -0.44 4.74 -24.52
CA THR A 208 0.35 4.83 -25.75
C THR A 208 1.81 4.49 -25.51
N GLN A 209 2.30 4.72 -24.29
CA GLN A 209 3.72 4.58 -24.00
C GLN A 209 4.00 4.19 -22.56
N ILE A 210 4.94 3.25 -22.39
CA ILE A 210 5.50 2.86 -21.10
C ILE A 210 7.03 2.91 -21.22
N LYS A 211 7.65 3.88 -20.55
CA LYS A 211 9.09 4.12 -20.56
C LYS A 211 9.67 3.87 -19.15
N PRO A 212 10.02 2.63 -18.81
CA PRO A 212 10.70 2.33 -17.56
C PRO A 212 12.19 2.61 -17.71
N ASP A 213 12.67 3.45 -16.80
CA ASP A 213 14.05 3.69 -16.48
C ASP A 213 14.38 3.00 -15.16
N VAL A 214 15.44 2.19 -15.16
CA VAL A 214 15.80 1.35 -14.02
C VAL A 214 17.28 1.58 -13.77
N ALA A 215 17.61 2.01 -12.55
CA ALA A 215 18.97 2.36 -12.18
C ALA A 215 19.92 1.17 -12.41
N ARG A 216 21.05 1.47 -13.05
CA ARG A 216 22.13 0.53 -13.35
C ARG A 216 23.38 0.94 -12.59
N TYR A 217 24.19 -0.04 -12.23
CA TYR A 217 25.49 0.16 -11.59
C TYR A 217 26.57 -0.48 -12.46
N ASN A 218 27.84 -0.13 -12.20
CA ASN A 218 28.99 -0.72 -12.90
C ASN A 218 29.27 -2.16 -12.41
N ASP A 219 28.26 -3.01 -12.52
CA ASP A 219 28.25 -4.38 -12.03
C ASP A 219 27.33 -5.25 -12.89
N SER A 220 27.83 -6.40 -13.33
CA SER A 220 27.09 -7.31 -14.20
C SER A 220 25.85 -7.90 -13.54
N ALA A 221 25.94 -8.26 -12.24
CA ALA A 221 24.81 -8.79 -11.49
C ALA A 221 23.68 -7.77 -11.39
N ASN A 222 24.04 -6.53 -11.09
CA ASN A 222 23.07 -5.46 -11.02
C ASN A 222 22.44 -5.12 -12.36
N ASN A 223 23.23 -5.10 -13.44
CA ASN A 223 22.69 -4.86 -14.77
C ASN A 223 21.73 -5.96 -15.20
N TYR A 224 22.05 -7.22 -14.91
CA TYR A 224 21.15 -8.35 -15.14
C TYR A 224 19.85 -8.22 -14.32
N ALA A 225 19.95 -7.91 -13.03
CA ALA A 225 18.78 -7.74 -12.17
C ALA A 225 17.92 -6.54 -12.61
N ALA A 226 18.53 -5.42 -13.01
CA ALA A 226 17.84 -4.26 -13.56
C ALA A 226 17.07 -4.60 -14.85
N ASP A 227 17.63 -5.46 -15.73
CA ASP A 227 16.92 -5.94 -16.92
C ASP A 227 15.69 -6.79 -16.56
N LYS A 228 15.77 -7.61 -15.50
CA LYS A 228 14.61 -8.36 -15.00
C LYS A 228 13.56 -7.45 -14.36
N ALA A 229 13.98 -6.48 -13.55
CA ALA A 229 13.08 -5.48 -12.96
C ALA A 229 12.36 -4.69 -14.06
N LYS A 230 13.08 -4.26 -15.10
CA LYS A 230 12.50 -3.58 -16.27
C LYS A 230 11.44 -4.44 -16.98
N LYS A 231 11.68 -5.74 -17.15
CA LYS A 231 10.71 -6.68 -17.73
C LYS A 231 9.47 -6.84 -16.84
N LEU A 232 9.66 -7.04 -15.53
CA LEU A 232 8.57 -7.14 -14.56
C LEU A 232 7.67 -5.90 -14.60
N ILE A 233 8.27 -4.71 -14.48
CA ILE A 233 7.54 -3.42 -14.51
C ILE A 233 6.69 -3.30 -15.79
N LYS A 234 7.27 -3.57 -16.97
CA LYS A 234 6.52 -3.51 -18.23
C LYS A 234 5.35 -4.49 -18.25
N SER A 235 5.57 -5.73 -17.81
CA SER A 235 4.55 -6.77 -17.78
C SER A 235 3.39 -6.38 -16.85
N GLU A 236 3.69 -5.86 -15.66
CA GLU A 236 2.66 -5.51 -14.69
C GLU A 236 1.82 -4.31 -15.13
N ILE A 237 2.45 -3.25 -15.63
CA ILE A 237 1.74 -2.07 -16.13
C ILE A 237 0.85 -2.46 -17.30
N SER A 238 1.38 -3.24 -18.26
CA SER A 238 0.59 -3.69 -19.43
C SER A 238 -0.56 -4.62 -19.06
N GLY A 239 -0.44 -5.33 -17.93
CA GLY A 239 -1.51 -6.21 -17.42
C GLY A 239 -2.62 -5.46 -16.67
N VAL A 240 -2.39 -4.23 -16.21
CA VAL A 240 -3.42 -3.41 -15.54
C VAL A 240 -4.04 -2.46 -16.54
N LEU A 241 -3.20 -1.71 -17.22
CA LEU A 241 -3.61 -0.76 -18.22
C LEU A 241 -3.66 -1.52 -19.54
N ARG A 242 -4.86 -1.74 -20.09
CA ARG A 242 -5.04 -2.51 -21.32
C ARG A 242 -4.26 -1.86 -22.47
N VAL A 243 -3.06 -2.34 -22.74
CA VAL A 243 -2.26 -1.93 -23.90
C VAL A 243 -2.83 -2.64 -25.12
N PHE A 244 -3.21 -1.88 -26.14
CA PHE A 244 -3.71 -2.39 -27.42
C PHE A 244 -2.65 -2.21 -28.51
#